data_AF-A0A1E7EKZ0-F1
#
_entry.id   AF-A0A1E7EKZ0-F1
#
_cell.length_a   1.000
_cell.length_b   1.000
_cell.length_c   1.000
_cell.angle_alpha   90.00
_cell.angle_beta   90.00
_cell.angle_gamma   90.00
#
_symmetry.space_group_name_H-M   'P 1'
#
loop_
_entity.id
_entity.type
_entity.pdbx_description
1 polymer ?
#
loop_
_entity_poly.entity_id
_entity_poly.type
_entity_poly.pdbx_seq_one_letter_code
_entity_poly.pdbx_strand_id
1 'polypeptide(L)'
;MSDSRYLKEIHMNNVVFCIHLRDGNKMSDLNNHREMFIFHHCCKALERVSILNMKLEHSSVHGWKLKRDQMHLFQPDHDESSFIQNALIKFVRSVPSLRWFRSDLTSENMTMLRRERPEIELLN
;
A
#
# COMPACT_ATOMS: atom_id res chain seq x y z
N MET A 1 6.18 19.67 3.19
CA MET A 1 6.17 18.66 4.28
C MET A 1 7.60 18.46 4.73
N SER A 2 7.90 18.63 6.01
CA SER A 2 9.24 18.47 6.58
C SER A 2 9.75 17.05 6.32
N ASP A 3 10.97 16.94 5.77
CA ASP A 3 11.66 15.68 5.47
C ASP A 3 11.66 14.82 6.75
N SER A 4 10.90 13.73 6.73
CA SER A 4 10.69 12.83 7.86
C SER A 4 11.91 11.93 8.05
N ARG A 5 13.06 12.55 8.32
CA ARG A 5 14.37 11.88 8.40
C ARG A 5 14.55 11.03 9.67
N TYR A 6 13.61 11.12 10.61
CA TYR A 6 13.69 10.46 11.91
C TYR A 6 12.49 9.57 12.24
N LEU A 7 11.48 9.52 11.38
CA LEU A 7 10.33 8.65 11.63
C LEU A 7 10.74 7.20 11.37
N LYS A 8 10.85 6.43 12.46
CA LYS A 8 11.26 5.03 12.42
C LYS A 8 10.10 4.05 12.47
N GLU A 9 8.95 4.48 12.99
CA GLU A 9 7.84 3.58 13.28
C GLU A 9 6.48 4.22 12.99
N ILE A 10 5.60 3.47 12.33
CA ILE A 10 4.20 3.87 12.05
C ILE A 10 3.26 2.73 12.45
N HIS A 11 2.22 3.06 13.20
CA HIS A 11 1.12 2.15 13.53
C HIS A 11 -0.18 2.76 13.01
N MET A 12 -0.75 2.19 11.96
CA MET A 12 -1.95 2.66 11.28
C MET A 12 -2.90 1.48 11.01
N ASN A 13 -3.36 0.85 12.09
CA ASN A 13 -4.34 -0.22 12.02
C ASN A 13 -5.77 0.34 11.96
N ASN A 14 -6.66 -0.34 11.24
CA ASN A 14 -8.07 0.03 11.03
C ASN A 14 -8.25 1.40 10.35
N VAL A 15 -7.36 1.72 9.42
CA VAL A 15 -7.38 2.99 8.68
C VAL A 15 -7.99 2.81 7.30
N VAL A 16 -8.77 3.81 6.89
CA VAL A 16 -9.27 3.96 5.52
C VAL A 16 -8.30 4.86 4.76
N PHE A 17 -7.75 4.36 3.65
CA PHE A 17 -6.92 5.14 2.75
C PHE A 17 -7.76 5.68 1.59
N CYS A 18 -7.74 6.99 1.42
CA CYS A 18 -8.35 7.64 0.26
C CYS A 18 -7.34 7.67 -0.89
N ILE A 19 -7.69 7.07 -2.02
CA ILE A 19 -6.84 7.07 -3.21
C ILE A 19 -7.50 7.88 -4.32
N HIS A 20 -6.74 8.80 -4.92
CA HIS A 20 -7.18 9.52 -6.10
C HIS A 20 -7.15 8.60 -7.32
N LEU A 21 -8.28 8.51 -8.01
CA LEU A 21 -8.51 7.53 -9.09
C LEU A 21 -7.52 7.61 -10.25
N ARG A 22 -6.92 8.78 -10.49
CA ARG A 22 -5.89 8.94 -11.53
C ARG A 22 -4.58 8.21 -11.21
N ASP A 23 -4.34 7.94 -9.94
CA ASP A 23 -3.09 7.38 -9.42
C ASP A 23 -3.23 5.92 -8.98
N GLY A 24 -4.47 5.42 -8.87
CA GLY A 24 -4.77 4.06 -8.38
C GLY A 24 -4.03 2.97 -9.15
N ASN A 25 -4.07 2.99 -10.49
CA ASN A 25 -3.42 1.95 -11.31
C ASN A 25 -1.90 1.89 -11.09
N LYS A 26 -1.25 3.04 -10.83
CA LYS A 26 0.19 3.10 -10.55
C LYS A 26 0.54 2.75 -9.11
N MET A 27 -0.44 2.78 -8.20
CA MET A 27 -0.23 2.43 -6.80
C MET A 27 -0.22 0.91 -6.60
N SER A 28 -1.04 0.19 -7.38
CA SER A 28 -1.18 -1.26 -7.33
C SER A 28 -0.49 -2.01 -8.47
N ASP A 29 0.12 -1.31 -9.44
CA ASP A 29 1.03 -1.99 -10.36
C ASP A 29 2.30 -2.40 -9.59
N LEU A 30 2.80 -3.60 -9.85
CA LEU A 30 4.03 -4.09 -9.21
C LEU A 30 5.30 -3.50 -9.84
N ASN A 31 5.14 -2.48 -10.71
CA ASN A 31 6.23 -1.74 -11.32
C ASN A 31 6.87 -0.78 -10.32
N ASN A 32 8.18 -0.60 -10.41
CA ASN A 32 8.91 0.26 -9.49
C ASN A 32 8.76 1.75 -9.87
N HIS A 33 7.66 2.36 -9.46
CA HIS A 33 7.48 3.81 -9.51
C HIS A 33 8.02 4.41 -8.21
N ARG A 34 9.15 5.13 -8.31
CA ARG A 34 9.93 5.64 -7.17
C ARG A 34 9.14 6.52 -6.19
N GLU A 35 8.01 7.07 -6.61
CA GLU A 35 7.20 8.00 -5.82
C GLU A 35 5.73 7.57 -5.70
N MET A 36 5.37 6.35 -6.14
CA MET A 36 3.97 5.89 -6.14
C MET A 36 3.83 4.61 -5.32
N PHE A 37 3.99 4.73 -4.01
CA PHE A 37 3.74 3.67 -3.02
C PHE A 37 3.40 4.28 -1.64
N ILE A 38 2.90 3.44 -0.72
CA ILE A 38 2.45 3.87 0.61
C ILE A 38 3.63 4.49 1.37
N PHE A 39 3.42 5.62 2.05
CA PHE A 39 4.47 6.30 2.85
C PHE A 39 5.75 6.71 2.09
N HIS A 40 5.70 6.87 0.76
CA HIS A 40 6.87 7.28 -0.04
C HIS A 40 7.56 8.57 0.44
N HIS A 41 6.84 9.49 1.11
CA HIS A 41 7.42 10.72 1.67
C HIS A 41 8.16 10.53 3.01
N CYS A 42 7.97 9.42 3.72
CA CYS A 42 8.59 9.19 5.03
C CYS A 42 9.35 7.86 5.14
N CYS A 43 9.63 7.20 4.01
CA CYS A 43 10.22 5.87 3.98
C CYS A 43 11.75 5.82 4.15
N LYS A 44 12.46 6.95 4.28
CA LYS A 44 13.94 6.96 4.30
C LYS A 44 14.55 6.32 5.55
N ALA A 45 13.90 6.49 6.70
CA ALA A 45 14.36 6.00 8.00
C ALA A 45 13.35 5.03 8.65
N LEU A 46 12.31 4.65 7.91
CA LEU A 46 11.19 3.88 8.42
C LEU A 46 11.61 2.41 8.55
N GLU A 47 11.64 1.92 9.78
CA GLU A 47 12.11 0.58 10.13
C GLU A 47 10.95 -0.36 10.47
N ARG A 48 9.87 0.16 11.05
CA ARG A 48 8.76 -0.62 11.60
C ARG A 48 7.40 -0.07 11.14
N VAL A 49 6.56 -0.91 10.56
CA VAL A 49 5.21 -0.49 10.15
C VAL A 49 4.16 -1.54 10.48
N SER A 50 3.05 -1.12 11.09
CA SER A 50 1.85 -1.93 11.27
C SER A 50 0.68 -1.28 10.52
N ILE A 51 0.09 -1.99 9.57
CA ILE A 51 -1.14 -1.61 8.86
C ILE A 51 -2.03 -2.84 8.75
N LEU A 52 -2.90 -3.03 9.72
CA LEU A 52 -3.91 -4.10 9.73
C LEU A 52 -5.29 -3.56 9.42
N ASN A 53 -6.13 -4.42 8.87
CA ASN A 53 -7.51 -4.13 8.47
C ASN A 53 -7.58 -2.85 7.61
N MET A 54 -6.69 -2.76 6.63
CA MET A 54 -6.64 -1.63 5.70
C MET A 54 -7.88 -1.64 4.81
N LYS A 55 -8.52 -0.48 4.63
CA LYS A 55 -9.64 -0.31 3.71
C LYS A 55 -9.35 0.77 2.69
N LEU A 56 -9.91 0.64 1.50
CA LEU A 56 -9.78 1.65 0.46
C LEU A 56 -11.09 2.40 0.27
N GLU A 57 -10.99 3.72 0.21
CA GLU A 57 -12.10 4.57 -0.19
C GLU A 57 -11.74 5.32 -1.48
N HIS A 58 -12.62 5.23 -2.45
CA HIS A 58 -12.47 5.90 -3.74
C HIS A 58 -12.94 7.35 -3.62
N SER A 59 -12.00 8.31 -3.59
CA SER A 59 -12.36 9.72 -3.63
C SER A 59 -12.73 10.13 -5.06
N SER A 60 -14.02 10.35 -5.30
CA SER A 60 -14.51 10.87 -6.57
C SER A 60 -14.18 12.36 -6.63
N VAL A 61 -13.29 12.76 -7.55
CA VAL A 61 -13.05 14.17 -7.80
C VAL A 61 -14.35 14.75 -8.38
N HIS A 62 -14.97 15.68 -7.64
CA HIS A 62 -16.17 16.48 -7.99
C HIS A 62 -17.57 16.00 -7.56
N GLY A 63 -17.73 15.22 -6.48
CA GLY A 63 -19.07 15.06 -5.87
C GLY A 63 -20.09 14.26 -6.70
N TRP A 64 -19.66 13.65 -7.80
CA TRP A 64 -20.41 12.59 -8.45
C TRP A 64 -20.16 11.34 -7.63
N LYS A 65 -21.14 10.95 -6.80
CA LYS A 65 -21.26 9.54 -6.39
C LYS A 65 -21.28 8.74 -7.69
N LEU A 66 -20.15 8.13 -8.06
CA LEU A 66 -20.13 7.13 -9.10
C LEU A 66 -21.17 6.10 -8.67
N LYS A 67 -22.33 6.10 -9.36
CA LYS A 67 -23.29 5.02 -9.22
C LYS A 67 -22.50 3.73 -9.46
N ARG A 68 -22.80 2.66 -8.70
CA ARG A 68 -22.17 1.33 -8.88
C ARG A 68 -22.11 0.92 -10.37
N ASP A 69 -23.06 1.40 -11.15
CA ASP A 69 -23.28 1.18 -12.57
C ASP A 69 -22.30 1.95 -13.50
N GLN A 70 -21.41 2.82 -12.99
CA GLN A 70 -20.29 3.41 -13.75
C GLN A 70 -18.93 2.85 -13.33
N MET A 71 -18.93 1.85 -12.44
CA MET A 71 -17.74 1.10 -12.01
C MET A 71 -17.18 0.20 -13.14
N HIS A 72 -17.86 0.11 -14.30
CA HIS A 72 -17.41 -0.64 -15.48
C HIS A 72 -16.30 0.06 -16.29
N LEU A 73 -15.98 1.33 -16.01
CA LEU A 73 -14.79 2.01 -16.54
C LEU A 73 -13.53 1.69 -15.70
N PHE A 74 -13.71 1.11 -14.51
CA PHE A 74 -12.68 0.30 -13.88
C PHE A 74 -12.72 -1.06 -14.56
N GLN A 75 -11.56 -1.62 -14.88
CA GLN A 75 -11.52 -3.03 -15.25
C GLN A 75 -12.27 -3.81 -14.15
N PRO A 76 -13.31 -4.59 -14.50
CA PRO A 76 -14.18 -5.28 -13.55
C PRO A 76 -13.46 -6.34 -12.70
N ASP A 77 -12.15 -6.49 -12.90
CA ASP A 77 -11.33 -7.59 -12.40
C ASP A 77 -10.35 -7.16 -11.29
N HIS A 78 -10.23 -5.86 -10.99
CA HIS A 78 -9.39 -5.42 -9.87
C HIS A 78 -10.16 -5.53 -8.56
N ASP A 79 -10.18 -6.74 -8.02
CA ASP A 79 -10.53 -7.05 -6.63
C ASP A 79 -9.79 -6.08 -5.68
N GLU A 80 -10.54 -5.41 -4.80
CA GLU A 80 -10.00 -4.51 -3.76
C GLU A 80 -8.90 -5.22 -2.97
N SER A 81 -9.09 -6.51 -2.68
CA SER A 81 -8.08 -7.34 -2.03
C SER A 81 -6.79 -7.39 -2.83
N SER A 82 -6.86 -7.67 -4.15
CA SER A 82 -5.71 -7.71 -5.05
C SER A 82 -4.98 -6.36 -5.10
N PHE A 83 -5.73 -5.25 -5.15
CA PHE A 83 -5.15 -3.91 -5.08
C PHE A 83 -4.35 -3.72 -3.79
N ILE A 84 -4.97 -4.02 -2.63
CA ILE A 84 -4.36 -3.86 -1.32
C ILE A 84 -3.08 -4.71 -1.23
N GLN A 85 -3.17 -5.98 -1.62
CA GLN A 85 -2.01 -6.88 -1.63
C GLN A 85 -0.86 -6.32 -2.46
N ASN A 86 -1.13 -5.84 -3.66
CA ASN A 86 -0.09 -5.28 -4.52
C ASN A 86 0.52 -3.99 -3.95
N ALA A 87 -0.28 -3.12 -3.36
CA ALA A 87 0.21 -1.90 -2.72
C ALA A 87 1.11 -2.21 -1.51
N LEU A 88 0.76 -3.21 -0.71
CA LEU A 88 1.57 -3.70 0.42
C LEU A 88 2.88 -4.35 -0.07
N ILE A 89 2.82 -5.22 -1.08
CA ILE A 89 4.02 -5.81 -1.72
C ILE A 89 4.96 -4.71 -2.21
N LYS A 90 4.40 -3.74 -2.94
CA LYS A 90 5.16 -2.62 -3.48
C LYS A 90 5.84 -1.81 -2.39
N PHE A 91 5.11 -1.50 -1.31
CA PHE A 91 5.69 -0.85 -0.14
C PHE A 91 6.89 -1.61 0.43
N VAL A 92 6.75 -2.92 0.66
CA VAL A 92 7.84 -3.75 1.19
C VAL A 92 9.06 -3.73 0.26
N ARG A 93 8.87 -3.78 -1.06
CA ARG A 93 9.97 -3.71 -2.04
C ARG A 93 10.61 -2.32 -2.10
N SER A 94 9.84 -1.26 -1.91
CA SER A 94 10.28 0.14 -2.11
C SER A 94 10.90 0.79 -0.88
N VAL A 95 10.88 0.15 0.30
CA VAL A 95 11.42 0.72 1.55
C VAL A 95 12.60 -0.08 2.09
N PRO A 96 13.84 0.18 1.63
CA PRO A 96 15.03 -0.59 2.02
C PRO A 96 15.31 -0.60 3.53
N SER A 97 14.95 0.46 4.25
CA SER A 97 15.16 0.55 5.70
C SER A 97 14.20 -0.31 6.52
N LEU A 98 13.14 -0.84 5.92
CA LEU A 98 12.12 -1.61 6.60
C LEU A 98 12.73 -2.92 7.14
N ARG A 99 12.50 -3.19 8.42
CA ARG A 99 12.97 -4.37 9.15
C ARG A 99 11.81 -5.18 9.74
N TRP A 100 10.68 -4.53 9.97
CA TRP A 100 9.50 -5.15 10.57
C TRP A 100 8.25 -4.62 9.89
N PHE A 101 7.40 -5.53 9.42
CA PHE A 101 6.15 -5.17 8.75
C PHE A 101 5.02 -6.10 9.14
N ARG A 102 3.96 -5.52 9.68
CA ARG A 102 2.73 -6.22 10.04
C ARG A 102 1.57 -5.73 9.20
N SER A 103 0.91 -6.64 8.48
CA SER A 103 -0.17 -6.30 7.57
C SER A 103 -1.06 -7.49 7.22
N ASP A 104 -2.17 -7.25 6.52
CA ASP A 104 -3.05 -8.33 6.02
C ASP A 104 -2.49 -9.01 4.76
N LEU A 105 -1.17 -9.06 4.58
CA LEU A 105 -0.56 -9.78 3.45
C LEU A 105 -0.96 -11.26 3.49
N THR A 106 -1.30 -11.82 2.32
CA THR A 106 -1.55 -13.26 2.23
C THR A 106 -0.28 -14.05 2.53
N SER A 107 -0.43 -15.27 3.04
CA SER A 107 0.70 -16.17 3.31
C SER A 107 1.56 -16.42 2.07
N GLU A 108 0.94 -16.46 0.88
CA GLU A 108 1.64 -16.58 -0.40
C GLU A 108 2.54 -15.37 -0.66
N ASN A 109 2.01 -14.16 -0.53
CA ASN A 109 2.77 -12.92 -0.72
C ASN A 109 3.86 -12.75 0.33
N MET A 110 3.61 -13.11 1.59
CA MET A 110 4.65 -13.13 2.61
C MET A 110 5.77 -14.11 2.26
N THR A 111 5.43 -15.30 1.74
CA THR A 111 6.42 -16.32 1.35
C THR A 111 7.29 -15.81 0.20
N MET A 112 6.67 -15.16 -0.79
CA MET A 112 7.38 -14.49 -1.89
C MET A 112 8.33 -13.41 -1.34
N LEU A 113 7.83 -12.48 -0.52
CA LEU A 113 8.60 -11.36 0.00
C LEU A 113 9.75 -11.82 0.93
N ARG A 114 9.58 -12.89 1.70
CA ARG A 114 10.67 -13.47 2.51
C ARG A 114 11.82 -14.00 1.66
N ARG A 115 11.56 -14.46 0.42
CA ARG A 115 12.62 -14.86 -0.52
C ARG A 115 13.35 -13.65 -1.09
N GLU A 116 12.65 -12.55 -1.31
CA GLU A 116 13.22 -11.33 -1.89
C GLU A 116 13.97 -10.48 -0.85
N ARG A 117 13.43 -10.41 0.37
CA ARG A 117 13.91 -9.57 1.47
C ARG A 117 13.90 -10.36 2.79
N PRO A 118 14.81 -11.33 2.95
CA PRO A 118 14.86 -12.20 4.13
C PRO A 118 15.20 -11.45 5.44
N GLU A 119 15.72 -10.23 5.34
CA GLU A 119 16.04 -9.37 6.48
C GLU A 119 14.82 -8.74 7.17
N ILE A 120 13.62 -8.84 6.57
CA ILE A 120 12.39 -8.27 7.11
C ILE A 120 11.60 -9.33 7.88
N GLU A 121 11.21 -8.99 9.11
CA GLU A 121 10.19 -9.71 9.85
C GLU A 121 8.79 -9.34 9.34
N LEU A 122 8.16 -10.28 8.62
CA LEU A 122 6.78 -10.14 8.13
C LEU A 122 5.79 -10.87 9.04
N LEU A 123 4.73 -10.16 9.46
CA LEU A 123 3.67 -10.65 10.34
C LEU A 123 2.27 -10.30 9.80
N ASN A 124 1.27 -11.07 10.25
CA ASN A 124 -0.16 -10.78 10.08
C ASN A 124 -0.80 -10.28 11.37
#